data_AF-S7WXX5-F1
#
_entry.id   AF-S7WXX5-F1
#
_cell.length_a   1.000
_cell.length_b   1.000
_cell.length_c   1.000
_cell.angle_alpha   90.00
_cell.angle_beta   90.00
_cell.angle_gamma   90.00
#
_symmetry.space_group_name_H-M   'P 1'
#
loop_
_entity.id
_entity.type
_entity.pdbx_description
1 polymer ?
#
loop_
_entity_poly.entity_id
_entity_poly.type
_entity_poly.pdbx_seq_one_letter_code
_entity_poly.pdbx_strand_id
1 'polypeptide(L)'
;MGLEWDLPYNNQWLPASNMFIEYRQVAAQNRVDRNERVTEGYGLLEAGVGLEFSMARQLFKFRISGKNLLNSYYFNHMSRYRLLNLPEQGRNINISLKIPIQIKNQ
;
A
#
# COMPACT_ATOMS: atom_id res chain seq x y z
N MET A 1 -2.63 -11.33 6.04
CA MET A 1 -2.07 -11.05 7.39
C MET A 1 -1.12 -9.88 7.24
N GLY A 2 -1.34 -8.80 7.97
CA GLY A 2 -0.49 -7.60 7.92
C GLY A 2 0.06 -7.28 9.29
N LEU A 3 1.19 -6.57 9.30
CA LEU A 3 1.87 -6.12 10.47
C LEU A 3 2.22 -4.63 10.28
N GLU A 4 1.97 -3.83 11.31
CA GLU A 4 2.19 -2.38 11.31
C GLU A 4 2.92 -1.97 12.59
N TRP A 5 3.87 -1.04 12.47
CA TRP A 5 4.63 -0.46 13.57
C TRP A 5 4.69 1.05 13.45
N ASP A 6 4.33 1.74 14.53
CA ASP A 6 4.47 3.18 14.70
C ASP A 6 5.55 3.47 15.75
N LEU A 7 6.57 4.23 15.38
CA LEU A 7 7.63 4.71 16.27
C LEU A 7 7.35 6.19 16.58
N PRO A 8 6.88 6.51 17.80
CA PRO A 8 6.53 7.87 18.17
C PRO A 8 7.77 8.76 18.29
N TYR A 9 7.58 10.07 18.11
CA TYR A 9 8.61 11.09 18.31
C TYR A 9 9.05 11.12 19.78
N ASN A 10 10.15 10.43 20.10
CA ASN A 10 10.56 10.21 21.50
C ASN A 10 11.82 11.01 21.92
N ASN A 11 12.41 11.81 21.03
CA ASN A 11 13.45 12.78 21.39
C ASN A 11 13.74 13.71 20.20
N GLN A 12 14.35 14.88 20.44
CA GLN A 12 14.74 15.86 19.41
C GLN A 12 15.56 15.30 18.22
N TRP A 13 16.05 14.06 18.32
CA TRP A 13 16.98 13.41 17.40
C TRP A 13 16.34 12.34 16.50
N LEU A 14 15.13 11.85 16.82
CA LEU A 14 14.46 10.80 16.04
C LEU A 14 13.11 11.31 15.50
N PRO A 15 12.96 11.48 14.17
CA PRO A 15 11.69 11.86 13.58
C PRO A 15 10.64 10.77 13.84
N ALA A 16 9.36 11.17 13.96
CA ALA A 16 8.29 10.18 14.08
C ALA A 16 8.29 9.34 12.80
N SER A 17 8.19 8.02 12.94
CA SER A 17 8.25 7.14 11.78
C SER A 17 7.19 6.05 11.89
N ASN A 18 6.68 5.62 10.75
CA ASN A 18 5.81 4.46 10.68
C ASN A 18 6.29 3.52 9.60
N MET A 19 6.03 2.23 9.80
CA MET A 19 6.32 1.21 8.81
C MET A 19 5.23 0.15 8.83
N PHE A 20 4.93 -0.40 7.67
CA PHE A 20 3.99 -1.51 7.56
C PHE A 20 4.47 -2.50 6.52
N ILE A 21 4.12 -3.76 6.75
CA ILE A 21 4.29 -4.86 5.81
C ILE A 21 3.00 -5.68 5.83
N GLU A 22 2.36 -5.82 4.68
CA GLU A 22 1.15 -6.62 4.51
C GLU A 22 1.36 -7.72 3.49
N TYR A 23 1.07 -8.96 3.86
CA TYR A 23 0.94 -10.06 2.92
C TYR A 23 -0.52 -10.50 2.80
N ARG A 24 -1.05 -10.46 1.58
CA ARG A 24 -2.42 -10.85 1.26
C ARG A 24 -2.41 -12.09 0.38
N GLN A 25 -2.90 -13.20 0.91
CA GLN A 25 -3.15 -14.42 0.16
C GLN A 25 -4.64 -14.52 -0.19
N VAL A 26 -4.93 -14.73 -1.47
CA VAL A 26 -6.26 -15.01 -1.99
C VAL A 26 -6.27 -16.43 -2.54
N ALA A 27 -7.23 -17.25 -2.07
CA ALA A 27 -7.36 -18.63 -2.52
C ALA A 27 -7.96 -18.70 -3.93
N ALA A 28 -7.70 -19.80 -4.65
CA ALA A 28 -8.29 -20.04 -5.96
C ALA A 28 -9.82 -20.13 -5.86
N GLN A 29 -10.51 -19.56 -6.85
CA GLN A 29 -11.96 -19.68 -7.01
C GLN A 29 -12.26 -20.73 -8.07
N ASN A 30 -12.66 -21.90 -7.60
CA ASN A 30 -12.99 -23.06 -8.42
C ASN A 30 -14.50 -23.32 -8.50
N ARG A 31 -15.31 -22.67 -7.66
CA ARG A 31 -16.77 -22.77 -7.69
C ARG A 31 -17.35 -21.60 -8.48
N VAL A 32 -17.52 -21.83 -9.78
CA VAL A 32 -17.96 -20.83 -10.75
C VAL A 32 -19.25 -21.27 -11.44
N ASP A 33 -19.99 -20.32 -12.03
CA ASP A 33 -21.16 -20.66 -12.83
C ASP A 33 -20.76 -21.32 -14.16
N ARG A 34 -21.71 -21.96 -14.86
CA ARG A 34 -21.45 -22.82 -16.02
C ARG A 34 -20.66 -22.14 -17.16
N ASN A 35 -20.85 -20.85 -17.34
CA ASN A 35 -20.21 -20.05 -18.39
C ASN A 35 -19.08 -19.14 -17.86
N GLU A 36 -18.61 -19.40 -16.65
CA GLU A 36 -17.58 -18.61 -15.99
C GLU A 36 -16.27 -19.40 -15.87
N ARG A 37 -15.13 -18.74 -16.08
CA ARG A 37 -13.80 -19.37 -15.94
C ARG A 37 -13.38 -19.43 -14.48
N VAL A 38 -12.76 -20.54 -14.06
CA VAL A 38 -12.06 -20.61 -12.75
C VAL A 38 -10.97 -19.54 -12.66
N THR A 39 -10.61 -19.15 -11.44
CA THR A 39 -9.59 -18.12 -11.21
C THR A 39 -8.58 -18.61 -10.20
N GLU A 40 -7.30 -18.59 -10.60
CA GLU A 40 -6.19 -19.01 -9.74
C GLU A 40 -6.06 -18.11 -8.50
N GLY A 41 -5.56 -18.71 -7.42
CA GLY A 41 -5.20 -17.97 -6.22
C GLY A 41 -3.96 -17.12 -6.45
N TYR A 42 -3.77 -16.08 -5.64
CA TYR A 42 -2.63 -15.19 -5.76
C TYR A 42 -2.19 -14.62 -4.42
N GLY A 43 -0.90 -14.30 -4.33
CA GLY A 43 -0.29 -13.65 -3.17
C GLY A 43 0.24 -12.27 -3.54
N LEU A 44 -0.08 -11.27 -2.71
CA LEU A 44 0.40 -9.90 -2.85
C LEU A 44 1.18 -9.50 -1.60
N LEU A 45 2.32 -8.85 -1.82
CA LEU A 45 3.09 -8.19 -0.77
C LEU A 45 2.97 -6.67 -0.94
N GLU A 46 2.59 -5.98 0.11
CA GLU A 46 2.57 -4.52 0.19
C GLU A 46 3.46 -4.10 1.36
N ALA A 47 4.16 -2.99 1.23
CA ALA A 47 4.94 -2.44 2.34
C ALA A 47 5.13 -0.93 2.18
N GLY A 48 5.48 -0.26 3.26
CA GLY A 48 5.87 1.13 3.19
C GLY A 48 6.45 1.67 4.48
N VAL A 49 7.02 2.85 4.36
CA VAL A 49 7.65 3.62 5.45
C VAL A 49 7.26 5.08 5.31
N GLY A 50 6.98 5.71 6.44
CA GLY A 50 6.71 7.14 6.55
C GLY A 50 7.60 7.78 7.61
N LEU A 51 7.93 9.05 7.38
CA LEU A 51 8.76 9.88 8.24
C LEU A 51 8.06 11.23 8.41
N GLU A 52 7.92 11.68 9.65
CA GLU A 52 7.49 13.03 9.99
C GLU A 52 8.64 13.78 10.66
N PHE A 53 9.08 14.87 10.05
CA PHE A 53 10.17 15.69 10.54
C PHE A 53 9.83 17.18 10.44
N SER A 54 10.39 17.98 11.36
CA SER A 54 10.22 19.43 11.34
C SER A 54 11.51 20.09 10.88
N MET A 55 11.41 21.00 9.92
CA MET A 55 12.53 21.84 9.44
C MET A 55 12.06 23.29 9.38
N ALA A 56 12.84 24.22 9.92
CA ALA A 56 12.52 25.65 9.92
C ALA A 56 11.09 26.01 10.43
N ARG A 57 10.62 25.32 11.48
CA ARG A 57 9.27 25.45 12.07
C ARG A 57 8.12 24.97 11.15
N GLN A 58 8.44 24.30 10.06
CA GLN A 58 7.49 23.67 9.15
C GLN A 58 7.54 22.15 9.33
N LEU A 59 6.37 21.53 9.51
CA LEU A 59 6.25 20.07 9.54
C LEU A 59 6.24 19.53 8.11
N PHE A 60 6.96 18.43 7.89
CA PHE A 60 7.00 17.67 6.65
C PHE A 60 6.63 16.22 6.93
N LYS A 61 5.77 15.65 6.11
CA LYS A 61 5.42 14.22 6.15
C LYS A 61 5.82 13.57 4.83
N PHE A 62 6.80 12.70 4.88
CA PHE A 62 7.30 11.93 3.75
C PHE A 62 6.84 10.49 3.86
N ARG A 63 6.44 9.86 2.74
CA ARG A 63 6.08 8.44 2.72
C ARG A 63 6.48 7.80 1.40
N ILE A 64 7.07 6.61 1.49
CA ILE A 64 7.27 5.70 0.35
C ILE A 64 6.49 4.43 0.65
N SER A 65 5.72 3.95 -0.31
CA SER A 65 5.02 2.67 -0.19
C SER A 65 4.97 1.97 -1.54
N GLY A 66 4.81 0.65 -1.51
CA GLY A 66 4.60 -0.14 -2.70
C GLY A 66 3.53 -1.19 -2.49
N LYS A 67 2.78 -1.45 -3.56
CA LYS A 67 1.78 -2.51 -3.66
C LYS A 67 2.20 -3.51 -4.72
N ASN A 68 1.83 -4.78 -4.50
CA ASN A 68 2.25 -5.89 -5.35
C ASN A 68 3.79 -5.89 -5.57
N LEU A 69 4.56 -5.83 -4.49
CA LEU A 69 6.02 -5.76 -4.52
C LEU A 69 6.67 -6.97 -5.19
N LEU A 70 6.02 -8.14 -5.11
CA LEU A 70 6.42 -9.37 -5.80
C LEU A 70 6.15 -9.33 -7.31
N ASN A 71 5.45 -8.30 -7.80
CA ASN A 71 4.99 -8.17 -9.19
C ASN A 71 4.24 -9.42 -9.68
N SER A 72 3.40 -9.98 -8.80
CA SER A 72 2.53 -11.11 -9.12
C SER A 72 1.59 -10.72 -10.27
N TYR A 73 1.50 -11.58 -11.28
CA TYR A 73 0.46 -11.48 -12.31
C TYR A 73 -0.79 -12.19 -11.81
N TYR A 74 -1.91 -11.47 -11.70
CA TYR A 74 -3.11 -12.02 -11.09
C TYR A 74 -4.39 -11.46 -11.68
N PHE A 75 -5.47 -12.22 -11.51
CA PHE A 75 -6.83 -11.82 -11.81
C PHE A 75 -7.64 -11.79 -10.53
N ASN A 76 -8.35 -10.68 -10.29
CA ASN A 76 -9.36 -10.65 -9.26
C ASN A 76 -10.66 -11.25 -9.83
N HIS A 77 -11.17 -12.31 -9.19
CA HIS A 77 -12.38 -12.99 -9.64
C HIS A 77 -13.59 -12.03 -9.73
N MET A 78 -13.72 -11.05 -8.84
CA MET A 78 -14.84 -10.11 -8.84
C MET A 78 -14.64 -8.90 -9.78
N SER A 79 -13.47 -8.78 -10.41
CA SER A 79 -13.16 -7.64 -11.26
C SER A 79 -13.70 -7.83 -12.68
N ARG A 80 -14.25 -6.76 -13.25
CA ARG A 80 -14.70 -6.76 -14.66
C ARG A 80 -13.54 -6.83 -15.64
N TYR A 81 -12.31 -6.46 -15.26
CA TYR A 81 -11.13 -6.59 -16.11
C TYR A 81 -10.86 -8.03 -16.51
N ARG A 82 -11.22 -8.98 -15.63
CA ARG A 82 -11.13 -10.41 -15.91
C ARG A 82 -11.98 -10.83 -17.11
N LEU A 83 -13.16 -10.22 -17.32
CA LEU A 83 -14.01 -10.51 -18.48
C LEU A 83 -13.34 -10.15 -19.80
N LEU A 84 -12.44 -9.17 -19.78
CA LEU A 84 -11.61 -8.75 -20.92
C LEU A 84 -10.24 -9.44 -20.93
N ASN A 85 -10.02 -10.41 -20.03
CA ASN A 85 -8.73 -11.07 -19.82
C ASN A 85 -7.58 -10.09 -19.52
N LEU A 86 -7.89 -8.97 -18.86
CA LEU A 86 -6.92 -7.99 -18.40
C LEU A 86 -6.53 -8.30 -16.95
N PRO A 87 -5.23 -8.42 -16.64
CA PRO A 87 -4.78 -8.63 -15.28
C PRO A 87 -5.02 -7.36 -14.45
N GLU A 88 -5.01 -7.54 -13.13
CA GLU A 88 -4.98 -6.42 -12.21
C GLU A 88 -3.64 -5.65 -12.27
N GLN A 89 -3.59 -4.52 -11.58
CA GLN A 89 -2.36 -3.71 -11.52
C GLN A 89 -1.18 -4.54 -11.01
N GLY A 90 -0.07 -4.49 -11.78
CA GLY A 90 1.22 -5.05 -11.40
C GLY A 90 1.86 -4.29 -10.24
N ARG A 91 3.20 -4.28 -10.17
CA ARG A 91 3.91 -3.53 -9.13
C ARG A 91 3.65 -2.03 -9.23
N ASN A 92 3.22 -1.43 -8.13
CA ASN A 92 2.99 0.02 -8.01
C ASN A 92 3.80 0.59 -6.85
N ILE A 93 4.58 1.66 -7.11
CA ILE A 93 5.36 2.36 -6.09
C ILE A 93 4.84 3.79 -5.99
N ASN A 94 4.55 4.24 -4.77
CA ASN A 94 4.08 5.58 -4.46
C ASN A 94 5.08 6.30 -3.55
N ILE A 95 5.43 7.53 -3.94
CA ILE A 95 6.26 8.44 -3.16
C ILE A 95 5.43 9.69 -2.92
N SER A 96 5.35 10.15 -1.66
CA SER A 96 4.56 11.32 -1.30
C SER A 96 5.29 12.22 -0.31
N LEU A 97 5.14 13.52 -0.51
CA LEU A 97 5.56 14.57 0.41
C LEU A 97 4.35 15.45 0.71
N LYS A 98 4.01 15.63 1.99
CA LYS A 98 2.94 16.52 2.44
C LYS A 98 3.51 17.61 3.34
N ILE A 99 3.11 18.85 3.07
CA ILE A 99 3.55 20.05 3.77
C ILE A 99 2.31 20.77 4.32
N PRO A 100 1.86 20.48 5.54
CA PRO A 100 0.71 21.15 6.15
C PRO A 100 1.03 22.62 6.44
N ILE A 101 0.38 23.55 5.73
CA ILE A 101 0.56 24.98 5.95
C ILE A 101 -0.30 25.41 7.14
N GLN A 102 0.33 25.87 8.22
CA GLN A 102 -0.37 26.49 9.34
C GLN A 102 -0.40 28.01 9.14
N ILE A 103 -1.51 28.55 8.64
CA ILE A 103 -1.75 29.99 8.62
C ILE A 103 -2.18 30.37 10.04
N LYS A 104 -1.28 31.01 10.80
CA LYS A 104 -1.69 31.67 12.05
C LYS A 104 -2.49 32.92 11.67
N ASN A 105 -3.80 32.89 11.87
CA ASN A 105 -4.56 34.12 12.00
C ASN A 105 -4.14 34.77 13.32
N GLN A 106 -3.65 36.00 13.22
CA GLN A 106 -3.35 36.86 14.37
C GLN A 106 -4.62 37.18 15.14
#